data_AF-A0A535LIB0-F1
#
_entry.id   AF-A0A535LIB0-F1
#
_cell.length_a   1.000
_cell.length_b   1.000
_cell.length_c   1.000
_cell.angle_alpha   90.00
_cell.angle_beta   90.00
_cell.angle_gamma   90.00
#
_symmetry.space_group_name_H-M   'P 1'
#
loop_
_entity.id
_entity.type
_entity.pdbx_description
1 polymer ?
#
loop_
_entity_poly.entity_id
_entity_poly.type
_entity_poly.pdbx_seq_one_letter_code
_entity_poly.pdbx_strand_id
1 'polypeptide(L)'
;ELLERESRIIRPANFEATLPGRGWGVFEAAGVRVGVANLLGQLFMRPKVTSPFVAADQVVSELKAVGADLIVVDMQAEATSEKQGMGWRLAGRVTALLGTHTHVPTADQRVLSGGTAYVTDVGMTGGTNGVIGFSKNFFSRLFTGEKPSGPPQGAEGPIRIDAVLIEADVKSGQALAIERIFKEYHG
;
A
#
# COMPACT_ATOMS: atom_id res chain seq x y z
N GLU A 1 10.13 2.66 20.16
CA GLU A 1 11.53 2.26 19.90
C GLU A 1 11.87 2.04 18.42
N LEU A 2 11.41 0.97 17.72
CA LEU A 2 11.81 0.74 16.32
C LEU A 2 11.42 1.91 15.38
N LEU A 3 10.15 2.36 15.47
CA LEU A 3 9.62 3.47 14.67
C LEU A 3 10.30 4.83 14.92
N GLU A 4 11.03 4.98 16.02
CA GLU A 4 11.75 6.21 16.35
C GLU A 4 13.20 6.17 15.88
N ARG A 5 13.80 4.97 15.81
CA ARG A 5 15.20 4.77 15.45
C ARG A 5 15.41 4.52 13.96
N GLU A 6 14.50 3.80 13.30
CA GLU A 6 14.62 3.48 11.88
C GLU A 6 13.89 4.53 11.03
N SER A 7 14.66 5.35 10.31
CA SER A 7 14.10 6.48 9.56
C SER A 7 13.33 6.06 8.32
N ARG A 8 13.54 4.83 7.83
CA ARG A 8 12.94 4.27 6.62
C ARG A 8 11.59 3.57 6.86
N ILE A 9 11.11 3.54 8.09
CA ILE A 9 9.78 2.99 8.40
C ILE A 9 8.78 4.13 8.51
N ILE A 10 7.68 3.98 7.77
CA ILE A 10 6.48 4.82 7.87
C ILE A 10 5.30 3.95 8.31
N ARG A 11 4.30 4.58 8.90
CA ARG A 11 3.01 3.99 9.31
C ARG A 11 1.87 4.78 8.68
N PRO A 12 0.62 4.34 8.72
CA PRO A 12 -0.47 5.09 8.11
C PRO A 12 -0.62 6.49 8.72
N ALA A 13 -0.66 7.54 7.90
CA ALA A 13 -0.60 8.93 8.31
C ALA A 13 -1.83 9.39 9.12
N ASN A 14 -2.98 8.77 8.89
CA ASN A 14 -4.25 9.09 9.54
C ASN A 14 -4.48 8.38 10.89
N PHE A 15 -3.45 7.75 11.46
CA PHE A 15 -3.41 7.42 12.89
C PHE A 15 -3.21 8.67 13.75
N GLU A 16 -3.64 8.59 15.02
CA GLU A 16 -3.44 9.64 16.01
C GLU A 16 -1.98 10.12 16.04
N ALA A 17 -1.78 11.44 16.04
CA ALA A 17 -0.46 12.06 15.99
C ALA A 17 0.39 11.77 17.24
N THR A 18 -0.24 11.39 18.34
CA THR A 18 0.39 10.99 19.60
C THR A 18 1.10 9.63 19.52
N LEU A 19 0.78 8.80 18.51
CA LEU A 19 1.39 7.49 18.33
C LEU A 19 2.76 7.61 17.62
N PRO A 20 3.77 6.81 18.03
CA PRO A 20 5.10 6.83 17.43
C PRO A 20 5.12 6.58 15.92
N GLY A 21 6.17 7.08 15.27
CA GLY A 21 6.40 6.91 13.83
C GLY A 21 5.78 8.02 12.97
N ARG A 22 6.13 8.00 11.68
CA ARG A 22 5.73 9.04 10.72
C ARG A 22 4.77 8.49 9.67
N GLY A 23 3.87 9.35 9.18
CA GLY A 23 2.93 9.02 8.10
C GLY A 23 3.57 8.92 6.71
N TRP A 24 4.70 9.60 6.55
CA TRP A 24 5.41 9.76 5.27
C TRP A 24 6.89 10.04 5.51
N GLY A 25 7.68 9.93 4.43
CA GLY A 25 9.09 10.29 4.40
C GLY A 25 9.55 10.64 2.99
N VAL A 26 10.71 11.29 2.88
CA VAL A 26 11.40 11.51 1.60
C VAL A 26 12.69 10.71 1.61
N PHE A 27 12.90 9.93 0.55
CA PHE A 27 14.03 9.04 0.39
C PHE A 27 14.78 9.39 -0.89
N GLU A 28 16.10 9.34 -0.86
CA GLU A 28 16.92 9.64 -2.03
C GLU A 28 17.37 8.35 -2.71
N ALA A 29 17.16 8.27 -4.02
CA ALA A 29 17.64 7.17 -4.84
C ALA A 29 18.07 7.71 -6.20
N ALA A 30 19.31 7.41 -6.62
CA ALA A 30 19.87 7.85 -7.89
C ALA A 30 19.74 9.38 -8.15
N GLY A 31 19.85 10.20 -7.10
CA GLY A 31 19.70 11.66 -7.17
C GLY A 31 18.26 12.17 -7.28
N VAL A 32 17.26 11.29 -7.12
CA VAL A 32 15.82 11.63 -7.12
C VAL A 32 15.28 11.53 -5.70
N ARG A 33 14.50 12.53 -5.29
CA ARG A 33 13.82 12.58 -4.00
C ARG A 33 12.42 11.98 -4.11
N VAL A 34 12.25 10.78 -3.58
CA VAL A 34 10.99 10.04 -3.62
C VAL A 34 10.26 10.22 -2.29
N GLY A 35 9.15 10.94 -2.34
CA GLY A 35 8.18 11.01 -1.27
C GLY A 35 7.35 9.74 -1.20
N VAL A 36 7.27 9.11 -0.03
CA VAL A 36 6.43 7.93 0.20
C VAL A 36 5.50 8.21 1.37
N ALA A 37 4.22 7.92 1.17
CA ALA A 37 3.17 8.08 2.18
C ALA A 37 2.38 6.77 2.34
N ASN A 38 1.90 6.52 3.56
CA ASN A 38 0.99 5.41 3.84
C ASN A 38 -0.33 5.99 4.39
N LEU A 39 -1.46 5.44 3.95
CA LEU A 39 -2.81 5.78 4.39
C LEU A 39 -3.58 4.51 4.77
N LEU A 40 -4.46 4.61 5.77
CA LEU A 40 -5.35 3.54 6.19
C LEU A 40 -6.80 3.85 5.80
N GLY A 41 -7.46 2.93 5.10
CA GLY A 41 -8.90 2.99 4.85
C GLY A 41 -9.74 2.88 6.13
N GLN A 42 -11.01 3.24 6.02
CA GLN A 42 -11.99 3.20 7.11
C GLN A 42 -13.06 2.13 6.88
N LEU A 43 -13.44 1.87 5.63
CA LEU A 43 -14.52 0.95 5.34
C LEU A 43 -14.08 -0.49 5.56
N PHE A 44 -14.81 -1.22 6.40
CA PHE A 44 -14.52 -2.61 6.84
C PHE A 44 -13.20 -2.80 7.60
N MET A 45 -12.60 -1.70 8.07
CA MET A 45 -11.36 -1.71 8.86
C MET A 45 -11.67 -1.56 10.35
N ARG A 46 -10.89 -2.24 11.21
CA ARG A 46 -11.08 -2.18 12.68
C ARG A 46 -10.53 -0.91 13.33
N PRO A 47 -9.32 -0.41 12.99
CA PRO A 47 -8.77 0.76 13.65
C PRO A 47 -9.61 2.00 13.35
N LYS A 48 -9.94 2.77 14.39
CA LYS A 48 -10.53 4.09 14.21
C LYS A 48 -9.42 5.08 13.84
N VAL A 49 -9.52 5.63 12.65
CA VAL A 49 -8.57 6.60 12.10
C VAL A 49 -9.31 7.84 11.62
N THR A 50 -8.60 8.96 11.46
CA THR A 50 -9.15 10.14 10.80
C THR A 50 -9.35 9.87 9.31
N SER A 51 -10.06 10.77 8.61
CA SER A 51 -10.34 10.59 7.19
C SER A 51 -9.05 10.42 6.38
N PRO A 52 -8.87 9.31 5.64
CA PRO A 52 -7.70 9.12 4.80
C PRO A 52 -7.62 10.16 3.69
N PHE A 53 -8.76 10.68 3.22
CA PHE A 53 -8.81 11.73 2.18
C PHE A 53 -8.23 13.06 2.67
N VAL A 54 -8.56 13.46 3.90
CA VAL A 54 -8.00 14.68 4.52
C VAL A 54 -6.51 14.49 4.76
N ALA A 55 -6.10 13.33 5.29
CA ALA A 55 -4.68 13.04 5.51
C ALA A 55 -3.89 12.99 4.20
N ALA A 56 -4.46 12.41 3.13
CA ALA A 56 -3.83 12.39 1.81
C ALA A 56 -3.54 13.80 1.30
N ASP A 57 -4.50 14.72 1.44
CA ASP A 57 -4.33 16.11 1.02
C ASP A 57 -3.20 16.81 1.77
N GLN A 58 -3.17 16.64 3.09
CA GLN A 58 -2.13 17.21 3.94
C GLN A 58 -0.75 16.65 3.58
N VAL A 59 -0.62 15.32 3.54
CA VAL A 59 0.67 14.65 3.30
C VAL A 59 1.22 14.97 1.92
N VAL A 60 0.38 14.98 0.87
CA VAL A 60 0.82 15.35 -0.48
C VAL A 60 1.28 16.81 -0.52
N SER A 61 0.62 17.71 0.20
CA SER A 61 1.05 19.11 0.32
C SER A 61 2.42 19.22 1.01
N GLU A 62 2.60 18.52 2.13
CA GLU A 62 3.85 18.50 2.89
C GLU A 62 5.02 17.92 2.08
N LEU A 63 4.81 16.80 1.38
CA LEU A 63 5.80 16.17 0.50
C LEU A 63 6.26 17.10 -0.63
N LYS A 64 5.33 17.84 -1.23
CA LYS A 64 5.65 18.86 -2.24
C LYS A 64 6.43 20.03 -1.64
N ALA A 65 6.01 20.51 -0.47
CA ALA A 65 6.65 21.63 0.21
C ALA A 65 8.12 21.34 0.57
N VAL A 66 8.44 20.09 0.91
CA VAL A 66 9.82 19.67 1.17
C VAL A 66 10.60 19.32 -0.10
N GLY A 67 10.00 19.39 -1.29
CA GLY A 67 10.66 19.19 -2.58
C GLY A 67 10.87 17.72 -2.96
N ALA A 68 9.84 16.87 -2.81
CA ALA A 68 9.84 15.55 -3.44
C ALA A 68 9.61 15.67 -4.96
N ASP A 69 10.44 14.98 -5.74
CA ASP A 69 10.34 14.92 -7.21
C ASP A 69 9.24 13.94 -7.64
N LEU A 70 9.18 12.79 -6.98
CA LEU A 70 8.18 11.75 -7.18
C LEU A 70 7.42 11.52 -5.88
N ILE A 71 6.12 11.21 -5.97
CA ILE A 71 5.28 10.90 -4.81
C ILE A 71 4.55 9.58 -5.02
N VAL A 72 4.80 8.63 -4.13
CA VAL A 72 4.14 7.31 -4.09
C VAL A 72 3.30 7.23 -2.83
N VAL A 73 2.03 6.86 -2.99
CA VAL A 73 1.09 6.69 -1.88
C VAL A 73 0.64 5.23 -1.82
N ASP A 74 0.85 4.58 -0.69
CA ASP A 74 0.25 3.29 -0.34
C ASP A 74 -1.09 3.53 0.37
N MET A 75 -2.17 2.98 -0.17
CA MET A 75 -3.50 3.00 0.44
C MET A 75 -3.86 1.60 0.93
N GLN A 76 -3.61 1.35 2.21
CA GLN A 76 -3.97 0.11 2.88
C GLN A 76 -5.46 0.13 3.27
N ALA A 77 -6.30 -0.55 2.50
CA ALA A 77 -7.76 -0.51 2.69
C ALA A 77 -8.46 -1.78 2.22
N GLU A 78 -9.65 -2.05 2.75
CA GLU A 78 -10.46 -3.20 2.32
C GLU A 78 -11.39 -2.83 1.15
N ALA A 79 -12.14 -1.75 1.28
CA ALA A 79 -13.15 -1.39 0.28
C ALA A 79 -12.52 -0.87 -1.02
N THR A 80 -12.83 -1.54 -2.14
CA THR A 80 -12.40 -1.12 -3.48
C THR A 80 -12.92 0.28 -3.85
N SER A 81 -14.11 0.66 -3.37
CA SER A 81 -14.68 2.00 -3.56
C SER A 81 -13.84 3.09 -2.89
N GLU A 82 -13.32 2.83 -1.70
CA GLU A 82 -12.46 3.78 -0.97
C GLU A 82 -11.12 3.97 -1.71
N LYS A 83 -10.54 2.88 -2.21
CA LYS A 83 -9.32 2.91 -3.01
C LYS A 83 -9.49 3.63 -4.34
N GLN A 84 -10.56 3.35 -5.08
CA GLN A 84 -10.86 4.04 -6.35
C GLN A 84 -11.16 5.52 -6.12
N GLY A 85 -11.92 5.85 -5.08
CA GLY A 85 -12.19 7.23 -4.68
C GLY A 85 -10.89 8.00 -4.38
N MET A 86 -9.95 7.38 -3.65
CA MET A 86 -8.63 7.96 -3.41
C MET A 86 -7.82 8.13 -4.71
N GLY A 87 -7.91 7.15 -5.62
CA GLY A 87 -7.29 7.22 -6.96
C GLY A 87 -7.71 8.47 -7.70
N TRP A 88 -9.01 8.72 -7.78
CA TRP A 88 -9.53 9.92 -8.42
C TRP A 88 -9.22 11.22 -7.64
N ARG A 89 -9.16 11.16 -6.31
CA ARG A 89 -8.81 12.33 -5.47
C ARG A 89 -7.37 12.81 -5.71
N LEU A 90 -6.45 11.88 -5.98
CA LEU A 90 -5.02 12.14 -6.13
C LEU A 90 -4.51 12.12 -7.59
N ALA A 91 -5.38 11.81 -8.55
CA ALA A 91 -5.03 11.83 -9.98
C ALA A 91 -4.41 13.19 -10.38
N GLY A 92 -3.23 13.13 -11.00
CA GLY A 92 -2.43 14.29 -11.39
C GLY A 92 -1.72 15.03 -10.25
N ARG A 93 -1.85 14.56 -9.01
CA ARG A 93 -1.22 15.18 -7.83
C ARG A 93 -0.03 14.37 -7.30
N VAL A 94 0.03 13.08 -7.62
CA VAL A 94 1.06 12.13 -7.20
C VAL A 94 1.50 11.26 -8.38
N THR A 95 2.69 10.69 -8.29
CA THR A 95 3.22 9.77 -9.30
C THR A 95 2.47 8.44 -9.28
N ALA A 96 2.19 7.90 -8.09
CA ALA A 96 1.49 6.63 -7.95
C ALA A 96 0.59 6.58 -6.70
N LEU A 97 -0.56 5.93 -6.84
CA LEU A 97 -1.40 5.45 -5.74
C LEU A 97 -1.57 3.94 -5.86
N LEU A 98 -1.05 3.21 -4.89
CA LEU A 98 -1.03 1.75 -4.87
C LEU A 98 -1.91 1.25 -3.73
N GLY A 99 -2.97 0.51 -4.04
CA GLY A 99 -3.75 -0.16 -3.00
C GLY A 99 -3.03 -1.39 -2.45
N THR A 100 -3.21 -1.66 -1.16
CA THR A 100 -2.76 -2.88 -0.47
C THR A 100 -3.86 -3.37 0.48
N HIS A 101 -3.61 -4.45 1.24
CA HIS A 101 -4.43 -5.08 2.29
C HIS A 101 -5.09 -6.41 1.92
N THR A 102 -5.67 -6.53 0.73
CA THR A 102 -6.59 -7.65 0.44
C THR A 102 -5.87 -8.96 0.08
N HIS A 103 -4.56 -8.87 -0.14
CA HIS A 103 -3.65 -9.99 -0.47
C HIS A 103 -3.91 -10.67 -1.82
N VAL A 104 -4.82 -10.14 -2.65
CA VAL A 104 -5.11 -10.64 -3.99
C VAL A 104 -4.91 -9.50 -4.97
N PRO A 105 -3.98 -9.60 -5.95
CA PRO A 105 -3.77 -8.50 -6.87
C PRO A 105 -4.95 -8.33 -7.80
N THR A 106 -5.21 -7.08 -8.14
CA THR A 106 -6.22 -6.71 -9.13
C THR A 106 -5.59 -6.55 -10.52
N ALA A 107 -6.41 -6.69 -11.56
CA ALA A 107 -6.00 -6.54 -12.96
C ALA A 107 -6.39 -5.16 -13.55
N ASP A 108 -6.57 -4.16 -12.69
CA ASP A 108 -7.05 -2.82 -13.04
C ASP A 108 -5.93 -1.77 -13.09
N GLN A 109 -4.66 -2.21 -13.11
CA GLN A 109 -3.53 -1.30 -13.15
C GLN A 109 -3.56 -0.42 -14.40
N ARG A 110 -3.44 0.90 -14.20
CA ARG A 110 -3.54 1.90 -15.27
C ARG A 110 -2.88 3.21 -14.86
N VAL A 111 -2.52 4.02 -15.85
CA VAL A 111 -2.21 5.43 -15.62
C VAL A 111 -3.51 6.23 -15.73
N LEU A 112 -3.87 6.96 -14.67
CA LEU A 112 -5.02 7.85 -14.63
C LEU A 112 -4.73 9.15 -15.40
N SER A 113 -5.80 9.86 -15.77
CA SER A 113 -5.69 11.22 -16.33
C SER A 113 -4.87 12.11 -15.39
N GLY A 114 -3.87 12.81 -15.93
CA GLY A 114 -2.91 13.59 -15.13
C GLY A 114 -1.63 12.85 -14.77
N GLY A 115 -1.48 11.57 -15.18
CA GLY A 115 -0.21 10.85 -15.07
C GLY A 115 0.03 10.20 -13.71
N THR A 116 -1.03 9.69 -13.06
CA THR A 116 -0.88 8.94 -11.80
C THR A 116 -1.04 7.45 -12.07
N ALA A 117 -0.01 6.65 -11.78
CA ALA A 117 -0.14 5.20 -11.79
C ALA A 117 -1.08 4.74 -10.67
N TYR A 118 -1.97 3.80 -10.98
CA TYR A 118 -3.00 3.32 -10.07
C TYR A 118 -3.19 1.81 -10.18
N VAL A 119 -3.43 1.14 -9.05
CA VAL A 119 -3.95 -0.24 -8.97
C VAL A 119 -4.75 -0.39 -7.68
N THR A 120 -5.87 -1.13 -7.72
CA THR A 120 -6.72 -1.35 -6.53
C THR A 120 -6.05 -2.25 -5.49
N ASP A 121 -5.30 -3.27 -5.87
CA ASP A 121 -4.46 -4.00 -4.92
C ASP A 121 -3.22 -4.55 -5.62
N VAL A 122 -2.05 -4.28 -5.05
CA VAL A 122 -0.77 -4.83 -5.53
C VAL A 122 -0.72 -6.34 -5.31
N GLY A 123 -1.43 -6.89 -4.32
CA GLY A 123 -1.38 -8.30 -3.96
C GLY A 123 -0.50 -8.56 -2.73
N MET A 124 0.04 -9.77 -2.63
CA MET A 124 0.81 -10.22 -1.48
C MET A 124 2.14 -10.82 -1.92
N THR A 125 3.17 -10.62 -1.09
CA THR A 125 4.38 -11.47 -1.13
C THR A 125 4.35 -12.44 0.03
N GLY A 126 4.28 -13.75 -0.24
CA GLY A 126 4.16 -14.78 0.80
C GLY A 126 3.82 -16.18 0.27
N GLY A 127 3.60 -17.11 1.20
CA GLY A 127 3.26 -18.50 0.89
C GLY A 127 1.90 -18.64 0.19
N THR A 128 1.87 -19.44 -0.87
CA THR A 128 0.69 -19.58 -1.75
C THR A 128 -0.28 -20.68 -1.32
N ASN A 129 0.17 -21.70 -0.57
CA ASN A 129 -0.69 -22.82 -0.17
C ASN A 129 -1.51 -22.52 1.08
N GLY A 130 -2.26 -21.41 1.06
CA GLY A 130 -3.02 -20.94 2.19
C GLY A 130 -4.22 -20.07 1.80
N VAL A 131 -4.81 -19.45 2.81
CA VAL A 131 -5.88 -18.46 2.66
C VAL A 131 -5.25 -17.12 3.04
N ILE A 132 -5.14 -16.20 2.07
CA ILE A 132 -4.54 -14.86 2.24
C ILE A 132 -3.18 -14.86 2.97
N GLY A 133 -2.32 -15.85 2.67
CA GLY A 133 -0.97 -15.97 3.25
C GLY A 133 -0.88 -16.73 4.57
N PHE A 134 -1.99 -17.27 5.07
CA PHE A 134 -2.04 -18.04 6.31
C PHE A 134 -2.49 -19.48 6.08
N SER A 135 -2.25 -20.35 7.07
CA SER A 135 -2.64 -21.75 7.06
C SER A 135 -4.13 -21.94 6.74
N LYS A 136 -4.42 -22.72 5.71
CA LYS A 136 -5.79 -23.11 5.33
C LYS A 136 -6.54 -23.81 6.47
N ASN A 137 -5.84 -24.54 7.35
CA ASN A 137 -6.46 -25.24 8.48
C ASN A 137 -7.00 -24.26 9.53
N PHE A 138 -6.31 -23.14 9.75
CA PHE A 138 -6.78 -22.10 10.67
C PHE A 138 -8.11 -21.51 10.19
N PHE A 139 -8.15 -21.10 8.92
CA PHE A 139 -9.34 -20.49 8.33
C PHE A 139 -10.48 -21.47 8.11
N SER A 140 -10.19 -22.73 7.74
CA SER A 140 -11.21 -23.79 7.65
C SER A 140 -11.95 -23.94 8.97
N ARG A 141 -11.24 -24.01 10.11
CA ARG A 141 -11.85 -24.10 11.44
C ARG A 141 -12.64 -22.84 11.79
N LEU A 142 -12.04 -21.67 11.56
CA LEU A 142 -12.68 -20.39 11.84
C LEU A 142 -14.03 -20.26 11.12
N PHE A 143 -14.09 -20.61 9.83
CA PHE A 143 -15.30 -20.47 9.03
C PHE A 143 -16.34 -21.56 9.28
N THR A 144 -15.96 -22.71 9.85
CA THR A 144 -16.91 -23.73 10.33
C THR A 144 -17.39 -23.50 11.76
N GLY A 145 -16.91 -22.43 12.43
CA GLY A 145 -17.26 -22.11 13.81
C GLY A 145 -16.46 -22.90 14.85
N GLU A 146 -15.47 -23.68 14.43
CA GLU A 146 -14.54 -24.33 15.33
C GLU A 146 -13.51 -23.33 15.87
N LYS A 147 -13.10 -23.52 17.14
CA LYS A 147 -12.05 -22.69 17.73
C LYS A 147 -10.70 -23.04 17.10
N PRO A 148 -9.99 -22.07 16.47
CA PRO A 148 -8.65 -22.34 15.95
C PRO A 148 -7.66 -22.63 17.07
N SER A 149 -6.72 -23.54 16.81
CA SER A 149 -5.65 -23.94 17.73
C SER A 149 -4.51 -22.91 17.70
N GLY A 150 -4.70 -21.76 18.35
CA GLY A 150 -3.68 -20.71 18.47
C GLY A 150 -3.77 -19.61 17.41
N PRO A 151 -2.77 -18.71 17.31
CA PRO A 151 -2.74 -17.65 16.31
C PRO A 151 -2.57 -18.20 14.88
N PRO A 152 -3.01 -17.46 13.85
CA PRO A 152 -2.83 -17.87 12.47
C PRO A 152 -1.34 -17.96 12.12
N GLN A 153 -0.93 -19.10 11.58
CA GLN A 153 0.43 -19.34 11.10
C GLN A 153 0.53 -19.02 9.61
N GLY A 154 1.72 -18.62 9.13
CA GLY A 154 1.98 -18.41 7.71
C GLY A 154 1.74 -19.67 6.88
N ALA A 155 1.30 -19.49 5.64
CA ALA A 155 1.14 -20.59 4.70
C ALA A 155 2.49 -21.18 4.29
N GLU A 156 2.55 -22.50 4.16
CA GLU A 156 3.71 -23.22 3.58
C GLU A 156 3.65 -23.19 2.05
N GLY A 157 4.67 -23.78 1.40
CA GLY A 157 4.71 -23.97 -0.05
C GLY A 157 5.46 -22.87 -0.82
N PRO A 158 5.25 -22.78 -2.15
CA PRO A 158 5.92 -21.80 -2.99
C PRO A 158 5.67 -20.38 -2.51
N ILE A 159 6.71 -19.54 -2.57
CA ILE A 159 6.60 -18.12 -2.27
C ILE A 159 6.24 -17.39 -3.55
N ARG A 160 5.15 -16.65 -3.50
CA ARG A 160 4.75 -15.71 -4.56
C ARG A 160 5.24 -14.33 -4.19
N ILE A 161 5.69 -13.58 -5.21
CA ILE A 161 5.96 -12.15 -5.17
C ILE A 161 4.97 -11.48 -6.11
N ASP A 162 4.07 -10.69 -5.55
CA ASP A 162 3.33 -9.68 -6.28
C ASP A 162 3.97 -8.30 -6.07
N ALA A 163 4.18 -7.58 -7.17
CA ALA A 163 4.67 -6.21 -7.15
C ALA A 163 4.14 -5.44 -8.38
N VAL A 164 4.41 -4.15 -8.44
CA VAL A 164 4.20 -3.34 -9.65
C VAL A 164 5.50 -2.66 -10.04
N LEU A 165 5.77 -2.62 -11.34
CA LEU A 165 6.82 -1.81 -11.96
C LEU A 165 6.17 -0.53 -12.49
N ILE A 166 6.69 0.63 -12.06
CA ILE A 166 6.22 1.93 -12.50
C ILE A 166 7.38 2.65 -13.20
N GLU A 167 7.14 3.10 -14.41
CA GLU A 167 8.01 4.03 -15.12
C GLU A 167 7.48 5.45 -14.90
N ALA A 168 8.35 6.40 -14.55
CA ALA A 168 7.95 7.78 -14.27
C ALA A 168 8.95 8.78 -14.85
N ASP A 169 8.44 9.92 -15.32
CA ASP A 169 9.26 11.07 -15.68
C ASP A 169 9.49 11.94 -14.44
N VAL A 170 10.75 12.03 -14.02
CA VAL A 170 11.18 12.79 -12.85
C VAL A 170 10.88 14.29 -13.01
N LYS A 171 10.94 14.83 -14.23
CA LYS A 171 10.74 16.28 -14.45
C LYS A 171 9.29 16.70 -14.22
N SER A 172 8.34 15.91 -14.71
CA SER A 172 6.90 16.19 -14.54
C SER A 172 6.31 15.58 -13.28
N GLY A 173 6.97 14.59 -12.68
CA GLY A 173 6.44 13.80 -11.57
C GLY A 173 5.39 12.76 -11.98
N GLN A 174 5.15 12.59 -13.29
CA GLN A 174 4.09 11.74 -13.83
C GLN A 174 4.58 10.32 -14.11
N ALA A 175 3.72 9.34 -13.85
CA ALA A 175 3.90 7.98 -14.33
C ALA A 175 3.61 7.87 -15.82
N LEU A 176 4.47 7.15 -16.53
CA LEU A 176 4.37 6.84 -17.96
C LEU A 176 3.74 5.46 -18.18
N ALA A 177 4.04 4.50 -17.30
CA ALA A 177 3.53 3.14 -17.37
C ALA A 177 3.42 2.50 -15.98
N ILE A 178 2.54 1.50 -15.89
CA ILE A 178 2.46 0.58 -14.74
C ILE A 178 2.26 -0.84 -15.25
N GLU A 179 3.09 -1.76 -14.77
CA GLU A 179 3.01 -3.19 -15.09
C GLU A 179 2.97 -4.00 -13.79
N ARG A 180 2.14 -5.06 -13.77
CA ARG A 180 2.11 -6.00 -12.66
C ARG A 180 3.22 -7.03 -12.81
N ILE A 181 3.98 -7.24 -11.75
CA ILE A 181 4.98 -8.30 -11.65
C ILE A 181 4.40 -9.44 -10.80
N PHE A 182 4.47 -10.65 -11.36
CA PHE A 182 4.14 -11.89 -10.67
C PHE A 182 5.31 -12.85 -10.84
N LYS A 183 5.87 -13.32 -9.72
CA LYS A 183 6.89 -14.37 -9.71
C LYS A 183 6.59 -15.39 -8.64
N GLU A 184 6.79 -16.66 -8.95
CA GLU A 184 6.67 -17.77 -8.01
C GLU A 184 8.03 -18.45 -7.84
N TYR A 185 8.38 -18.72 -6.59
CA TYR A 185 9.62 -19.37 -6.20
C TYR A 185 9.29 -20.70 -5.53
N HIS A 186 9.71 -21.76 -6.19
CA HIS A 186 9.70 -23.11 -5.64
C HIS A 186 11.12 -23.32 -5.10
N GLY A 187 11.23 -23.47 -3.77
CA GLY A 187 12.54 -23.70 -3.12
C GLY A 187 13.26 -24.93 -3.65
#